data_AF-A0A420NZD7-F1
#
_entry.id   AF-A0A420NZD7-F1
#
_cell.length_a   1.000
_cell.length_b   1.000
_cell.length_c   1.000
_cell.angle_alpha   90.00
_cell.angle_beta   90.00
_cell.angle_gamma   90.00
#
_symmetry.space_group_name_H-M   'P 1'
#
loop_
_entity.id
_entity.type
_entity.pdbx_description
1 polymer ?
#
loop_
_entity_poly.entity_id
_entity_poly.type
_entity_poly.pdbx_seq_one_letter_code
_entity_poly.pdbx_strand_id
1 'polypeptide(L)'
;MSTRQSRRNPLDVPYVESYLKIVSQAQATPSDPSIEYIVRFVQMGERLSRSFGEPHERTLLSPYAVLLEGTGSRFRNDLSRLAESVPNGNVETYSQTFELYRLYLLVRLFEPAIIVACHPDEGVPQFVYLLTCLRNCLQAMQSFFDLLLDSPVGLLLRRSILTYDQILYVMLQAAKLLLVEIPDWDTRSVRQTLDLTNVLDQMVSRYEEAERLRRAAVEQFVFSALEEESTNEMTSTSKLVKEIRWLKYWLESRFQGSSGEVEEDTYQGALKPSWSLGLLEEMPWKIGNI
;
A
#
# COMPACT_ATOMS: atom_id res chain seq x y z
N MET A 1 17.64 13.66 -13.30
CA MET A 1 18.28 12.56 -12.55
C MET A 1 17.20 11.91 -11.70
N SER A 2 16.80 10.69 -12.06
CA SER A 2 15.63 9.99 -11.51
C SER A 2 16.01 9.34 -10.19
N THR A 3 15.49 9.85 -9.07
CA THR A 3 15.52 9.20 -7.76
C THR A 3 14.52 8.04 -7.77
N ARG A 4 14.85 6.99 -8.52
CA ARG A 4 14.04 5.78 -8.68
C ARG A 4 13.91 5.08 -7.33
N GLN A 5 12.69 4.85 -6.88
CA GLN A 5 12.34 4.09 -5.68
C GLN A 5 12.65 2.57 -5.82
N SER A 6 13.80 2.20 -6.37
CA SER A 6 14.39 0.89 -6.08
C SER A 6 15.09 1.02 -4.73
N ARG A 7 14.32 0.95 -3.65
CA ARG A 7 14.93 0.69 -2.34
C ARG A 7 15.39 -0.77 -2.38
N ARG A 8 16.66 -0.99 -2.69
CA ARG A 8 17.37 -2.23 -2.35
C ARG A 8 16.94 -2.63 -0.94
N ASN A 9 16.47 -3.86 -0.77
CA ASN A 9 16.05 -4.32 0.55
C ASN A 9 17.23 -4.17 1.52
N PRO A 10 17.09 -3.37 2.59
CA PRO A 10 18.15 -3.21 3.59
C PRO A 10 18.44 -4.52 4.34
N LEU A 11 17.59 -5.53 4.19
CA LEU A 11 17.71 -6.88 4.76
C LEU A 11 18.22 -7.93 3.75
N ASP A 12 18.56 -7.56 2.51
CA ASP A 12 19.19 -8.49 1.54
C ASP A 12 20.70 -8.59 1.82
N VAL A 13 21.02 -9.01 3.05
CA VAL A 13 22.38 -9.12 3.58
C VAL A 13 22.58 -10.58 4.00
N PRO A 14 23.69 -11.25 3.63
CA PRO A 14 23.90 -12.69 3.85
C PRO A 14 23.80 -13.15 5.32
N TYR A 15 23.80 -12.21 6.26
CA TYR A 15 23.72 -12.49 7.69
C TYR A 15 22.30 -12.49 8.24
N VAL A 16 21.26 -12.01 7.53
CA VAL A 16 19.91 -11.87 8.10
C VAL A 16 19.34 -13.21 8.55
N GLU A 17 19.57 -14.28 7.80
CA GLU A 17 19.11 -15.62 8.17
C GLU A 17 19.88 -16.18 9.38
N SER A 18 21.16 -15.82 9.51
CA SER A 18 21.96 -16.13 10.70
C SER A 18 21.48 -15.34 11.93
N TYR A 19 21.12 -14.07 11.76
CA TYR A 19 20.55 -13.25 12.83
C TYR A 19 19.17 -13.74 13.25
N LEU A 20 18.27 -14.11 12.33
CA LEU A 20 16.97 -14.71 12.65
C LEU A 20 17.15 -16.03 13.43
N LYS A 21 18.15 -16.83 13.05
CA LYS A 21 18.49 -18.06 13.78
C LYS A 21 19.03 -17.77 15.19
N ILE A 22 19.83 -16.72 15.36
CA ILE A 22 20.33 -16.30 16.68
C ILE A 22 19.18 -15.75 17.54
N VAL A 23 18.30 -14.92 16.97
CA VAL A 23 17.14 -14.33 17.67
C VAL A 23 16.14 -15.39 18.10
N SER A 24 15.89 -16.39 17.26
CA SER A 24 15.02 -17.53 17.61
C SER A 24 15.64 -18.48 18.65
N GLN A 25 16.97 -18.44 18.84
CA GLN A 25 17.72 -19.28 19.78
C GLN A 25 18.08 -18.58 21.10
N ALA A 26 18.10 -17.24 21.13
CA ALA A 26 18.30 -16.45 22.33
C ALA A 26 17.05 -16.52 23.24
N GLN A 27 17.20 -16.34 24.56
CA GLN A 27 16.06 -16.26 25.48
C GLN A 27 15.12 -15.15 24.99
N ALA A 28 13.98 -15.55 24.43
CA ALA A 28 13.09 -14.67 23.68
C ALA A 28 12.58 -13.53 24.56
N THR A 29 12.93 -12.31 24.18
CA THR A 29 12.20 -11.12 24.59
C THR A 29 10.81 -11.19 23.93
N PRO A 30 9.71 -10.72 24.55
CA PRO A 30 8.36 -10.84 23.98
C PRO A 30 8.18 -10.26 22.57
N SER A 31 9.09 -9.37 22.14
CA SER A 31 9.13 -8.74 20.81
C SER A 31 9.83 -9.56 19.74
N ASP A 32 10.68 -10.53 20.11
CA ASP A 32 11.57 -11.24 19.17
C ASP A 32 10.81 -12.08 18.13
N PRO A 33 9.70 -12.78 18.49
CA PRO A 33 8.88 -13.47 17.51
C PRO A 33 8.25 -12.50 16.49
N SER A 34 7.85 -11.29 16.90
CA SER A 34 7.16 -10.37 15.99
C SER A 34 8.06 -9.84 14.87
N ILE A 35 9.33 -9.59 15.17
CA ILE A 35 10.31 -9.09 14.20
C ILE A 35 10.58 -10.17 13.16
N GLU A 36 10.68 -11.44 13.58
CA GLU A 36 10.84 -12.56 12.66
C GLU A 36 9.71 -12.61 11.60
N TYR A 37 8.45 -12.46 12.00
CA TYR A 37 7.34 -12.47 11.05
C TYR A 37 7.36 -11.27 10.11
N ILE A 38 7.70 -10.07 10.60
CA ILE A 38 7.89 -8.89 9.73
C ILE A 38 8.95 -9.20 8.66
N VAL A 39 10.10 -9.75 9.05
CA VAL A 39 11.17 -10.09 8.10
C VAL A 39 10.70 -11.13 7.09
N ARG A 40 9.99 -12.17 7.52
CA ARG A 40 9.43 -13.19 6.62
C ARG A 40 8.44 -12.60 5.60
N PHE A 41 7.58 -11.66 6.01
CA PHE A 41 6.69 -10.97 5.08
C PHE A 41 7.46 -10.09 4.09
N VAL A 42 8.51 -9.38 4.54
CA VAL A 42 9.37 -8.58 3.66
C VAL A 42 10.06 -9.47 2.62
N GLN A 43 10.68 -10.57 3.04
CA GLN A 43 11.32 -11.56 2.16
C GLN A 43 10.34 -12.14 1.14
N MET A 44 9.08 -12.37 1.54
CA MET A 44 8.04 -12.82 0.62
C MET A 44 7.70 -11.76 -0.43
N GLY A 45 7.65 -10.48 -0.03
CA GLY A 45 7.52 -9.35 -0.95
C GLY A 45 8.67 -9.25 -1.95
N GLU A 46 9.89 -9.56 -1.54
CA GLU A 46 11.04 -9.61 -2.47
C GLU A 46 10.95 -10.78 -3.44
N ARG A 47 10.57 -11.96 -2.96
CA ARG A 47 10.35 -13.12 -3.83
C ARG A 47 9.30 -12.79 -4.90
N LEU A 48 8.26 -12.03 -4.56
CA LEU A 48 7.29 -11.50 -5.51
C LEU A 48 7.95 -10.52 -6.51
N SER A 49 8.73 -9.53 -6.04
CA SER A 49 9.47 -8.62 -6.93
C SER A 49 10.40 -9.37 -7.90
N ARG A 50 11.17 -10.34 -7.41
CA ARG A 50 12.08 -11.15 -8.24
C ARG A 50 11.34 -11.99 -9.30
N SER A 51 10.11 -12.41 -8.99
CA SER A 51 9.31 -13.26 -9.89
C SER A 51 8.53 -12.46 -10.94
N PHE A 52 8.03 -11.28 -10.57
CA PHE A 52 7.14 -10.45 -11.41
C PHE A 52 7.78 -9.15 -11.90
N GLY A 53 9.02 -8.85 -11.51
CA GLY A 53 9.66 -7.54 -11.69
C GLY A 53 9.25 -6.53 -10.61
N GLU A 54 10.06 -5.47 -10.47
CA GLU A 54 9.73 -4.34 -9.59
C GLU A 54 8.52 -3.59 -10.12
N PRO A 55 7.60 -3.10 -9.26
CA PRO A 55 6.33 -2.50 -9.68
C PRO A 55 6.43 -1.41 -10.77
N HIS A 56 7.52 -0.64 -10.77
CA HIS A 56 7.79 0.44 -11.72
C HIS A 56 8.53 -0.01 -12.99
N GLU A 57 9.02 -1.25 -13.04
CA GLU A 57 9.72 -1.88 -14.18
C GLU A 57 8.85 -2.93 -14.88
N ARG A 58 7.64 -3.20 -14.36
CA ARG A 58 6.72 -4.17 -14.95
C ARG A 58 6.29 -3.70 -16.34
N THR A 59 6.70 -4.45 -17.35
CA THR A 59 6.29 -4.27 -18.74
C THR A 59 5.41 -5.45 -19.16
N LEU A 60 4.59 -5.25 -20.18
CA LEU A 60 3.71 -6.29 -20.74
C LEU A 60 4.49 -7.41 -21.48
N LEU A 61 5.82 -7.27 -21.57
CA LEU A 61 6.73 -8.15 -22.32
C LEU A 61 6.90 -9.54 -21.69
N SER A 62 6.68 -9.70 -20.38
CA SER A 62 6.65 -11.03 -19.76
C SER A 62 5.20 -11.54 -19.73
N PRO A 63 4.89 -12.72 -20.30
CA PRO A 63 3.52 -13.23 -20.36
C PRO A 63 3.00 -13.52 -18.95
N TYR A 64 2.39 -12.51 -18.35
CA TYR A 64 1.88 -12.50 -16.98
C TYR A 64 0.89 -13.64 -16.72
N ALA A 65 0.13 -14.05 -17.74
CA ALA A 65 -0.72 -15.24 -17.71
C ALA A 65 0.03 -16.52 -17.29
N VAL A 66 1.26 -16.71 -17.79
CA VAL A 66 2.10 -17.88 -17.49
C VAL A 66 2.67 -17.79 -16.06
N LEU A 67 2.98 -16.58 -15.59
CA LEU A 67 3.49 -16.36 -14.24
C LEU A 67 2.39 -16.54 -13.17
N LEU A 68 1.16 -16.10 -13.43
CA LEU A 68 0.07 -16.24 -12.47
C LEU A 68 -0.40 -17.69 -12.27
N GLU A 69 -0.58 -18.47 -13.34
CA GLU A 69 -1.12 -19.83 -13.24
C GLU A 69 -0.24 -20.75 -12.38
N GLY A 70 1.09 -20.69 -12.56
CA GLY A 70 2.03 -21.54 -11.81
C GLY A 70 2.58 -20.90 -10.55
N THR A 71 3.00 -19.64 -10.61
CA THR A 71 3.73 -18.98 -9.54
C THR A 71 2.77 -18.30 -8.56
N GLY A 72 1.66 -17.74 -9.05
CA GLY A 72 0.68 -17.05 -8.21
C GLY A 72 -0.06 -17.95 -7.21
N SER A 73 -0.47 -19.16 -7.63
CA SER A 73 -1.12 -20.14 -6.73
C SER A 73 -0.18 -20.59 -5.60
N ARG A 74 1.09 -20.85 -5.93
CA ARG A 74 2.12 -21.20 -4.94
C ARG A 74 2.37 -20.08 -3.95
N PHE A 75 2.52 -18.84 -4.43
CA PHE A 75 2.68 -17.68 -3.54
C PHE A 75 1.48 -17.49 -2.61
N ARG A 76 0.25 -17.64 -3.11
CA ARG A 76 -0.96 -17.52 -2.29
C ARG A 76 -0.98 -18.56 -1.17
N ASN A 77 -0.58 -19.79 -1.46
CA ASN A 77 -0.51 -20.86 -0.46
C ASN A 77 0.61 -20.61 0.56
N ASP A 78 1.80 -20.19 0.11
CA ASP A 78 2.92 -19.82 1.00
C ASP A 78 2.52 -18.67 1.94
N LEU A 79 1.83 -17.66 1.41
CA LEU A 79 1.36 -16.52 2.19
C LEU A 79 0.29 -16.91 3.22
N SER A 80 -0.64 -17.80 2.84
CA SER A 80 -1.67 -18.31 3.75
C SER A 80 -1.04 -19.11 4.90
N ARG A 81 -0.08 -19.98 4.59
CA ARG A 81 0.69 -20.74 5.59
C ARG A 81 1.47 -19.83 6.53
N LEU A 82 2.10 -18.77 6.00
CA LEU A 82 2.81 -17.80 6.83
C LEU A 82 1.84 -17.09 7.78
N ALA A 83 0.68 -16.67 7.30
CA ALA A 83 -0.35 -16.03 8.11
C ALA A 83 -0.88 -16.95 9.22
N GLU A 84 -1.14 -18.22 8.90
CA GLU A 84 -1.57 -19.24 9.87
C GLU A 84 -0.52 -19.56 10.94
N SER A 85 0.77 -19.38 10.61
CA SER A 85 1.88 -19.64 11.55
C SER A 85 2.11 -18.54 12.58
N VAL A 86 1.48 -17.37 12.42
CA VAL A 86 1.62 -16.23 13.33
C VAL A 86 1.14 -16.61 14.75
N PRO A 87 1.95 -16.41 15.81
CA PRO A 87 1.57 -16.77 17.18
C PRO A 87 0.35 -15.99 17.67
N ASN A 88 -0.65 -16.70 18.19
CA ASN A 88 -1.84 -16.15 18.83
C ASN A 88 -1.57 -15.49 20.20
N GLY A 89 -0.31 -15.30 20.61
CA GLY A 89 0.06 -14.89 21.96
C GLY A 89 -0.05 -13.38 22.24
N ASN A 90 0.00 -12.53 21.21
CA ASN A 90 -0.05 -11.06 21.32
C ASN A 90 -1.10 -10.49 20.34
N VAL A 91 -2.33 -11.05 20.42
CA VAL A 91 -3.41 -10.88 19.44
C VAL A 91 -3.75 -9.41 19.17
N GLU A 92 -3.63 -8.50 20.13
CA GLU A 92 -4.22 -7.16 19.94
C GLU A 92 -3.32 -6.18 19.15
N THR A 93 -1.98 -6.27 19.25
CA THR A 93 -1.09 -5.25 18.65
C THR A 93 -0.41 -5.73 17.35
N TYR A 94 0.01 -6.98 17.30
CA TYR A 94 0.79 -7.48 16.16
C TYR A 94 -0.06 -8.22 15.12
N SER A 95 -1.20 -8.80 15.50
CA SER A 95 -2.07 -9.52 14.55
C SER A 95 -2.56 -8.61 13.43
N GLN A 96 -3.03 -7.39 13.77
CA GLN A 96 -3.47 -6.38 12.81
C GLN A 96 -2.33 -5.98 11.89
N THR A 97 -1.12 -5.82 12.43
CA THR A 97 0.06 -5.50 11.63
C THR A 97 0.35 -6.62 10.63
N PHE A 98 0.43 -7.87 11.06
CA PHE A 98 0.70 -8.98 10.15
C PHE A 98 -0.38 -9.18 9.09
N GLU A 99 -1.63 -8.96 9.45
CA GLU A 99 -2.73 -9.04 8.52
C GLU A 99 -2.67 -7.92 7.46
N LEU A 100 -2.27 -6.70 7.84
CA LEU A 100 -1.98 -5.64 6.87
C LEU A 100 -0.84 -6.02 5.91
N TYR A 101 0.24 -6.62 6.41
CA TYR A 101 1.32 -7.13 5.55
C TYR A 101 0.82 -8.21 4.59
N ARG A 102 -0.02 -9.13 5.08
CA ARG A 102 -0.62 -10.19 4.27
C ARG A 102 -1.50 -9.61 3.16
N LEU A 103 -2.40 -8.70 3.50
CA LEU A 103 -3.30 -8.03 2.55
C LEU A 103 -2.52 -7.21 1.52
N TYR A 104 -1.48 -6.47 1.95
CA TYR A 104 -0.56 -5.79 1.05
C TYR A 104 0.13 -6.74 0.05
N LEU A 105 0.61 -7.90 0.50
CA LEU A 105 1.23 -8.89 -0.39
C LEU A 105 0.23 -9.51 -1.36
N LEU A 106 -1.04 -9.68 -0.97
CA LEU A 106 -2.10 -10.08 -1.89
C LEU A 106 -2.35 -9.01 -2.96
N VAL A 107 -2.40 -7.74 -2.58
CA VAL A 107 -2.48 -6.63 -3.55
C VAL A 107 -1.30 -6.71 -4.52
N ARG A 108 -0.07 -6.87 -4.03
CA ARG A 108 1.12 -7.00 -4.90
C ARG A 108 1.11 -8.22 -5.81
N LEU A 109 0.50 -9.31 -5.36
CA LEU A 109 0.36 -10.55 -6.12
C LEU A 109 -0.60 -10.37 -7.31
N PHE A 110 -1.71 -9.66 -7.10
CA PHE A 110 -2.75 -9.47 -8.12
C PHE A 110 -2.60 -8.17 -8.91
N GLU A 111 -1.82 -7.20 -8.42
CA GLU A 111 -1.60 -5.88 -9.04
C GLU A 111 -1.26 -5.93 -10.53
N PRO A 112 -0.44 -6.86 -11.05
CA PRO A 112 -0.14 -6.80 -12.47
C PRO A 112 -1.35 -7.14 -13.36
N ALA A 113 -2.44 -7.67 -12.80
CA ALA A 113 -3.72 -7.75 -13.52
C ALA A 113 -4.28 -6.36 -13.85
N ILE A 114 -4.06 -5.37 -12.97
CA ILE A 114 -4.42 -3.96 -13.19
C ILE A 114 -3.60 -3.41 -14.36
N ILE A 115 -2.30 -3.68 -14.39
CA ILE A 115 -1.40 -3.27 -15.47
C ILE A 115 -1.88 -3.84 -16.82
N VAL A 116 -2.16 -5.15 -16.88
CA VAL A 116 -2.67 -5.77 -18.11
C VAL A 116 -4.00 -5.15 -18.54
N ALA A 117 -4.91 -4.90 -17.59
CA ALA A 117 -6.21 -4.31 -17.89
C ALA A 117 -6.12 -2.87 -18.40
N CYS A 118 -5.12 -2.09 -17.96
CA CYS A 118 -4.88 -0.74 -18.45
C CYS A 118 -4.29 -0.69 -19.88
N HIS A 119 -3.77 -1.80 -20.42
CA HIS A 119 -3.11 -1.86 -21.72
C HIS A 119 -3.71 -2.93 -22.65
N PRO A 120 -5.00 -2.82 -23.01
CA PRO A 120 -5.67 -3.85 -23.82
C PRO A 120 -5.12 -3.95 -25.26
N ASP A 121 -4.48 -2.88 -25.76
CA ASP A 121 -4.06 -2.75 -27.15
C ASP A 121 -2.66 -3.34 -27.43
N GLU A 122 -1.93 -3.78 -26.39
CA GLU A 122 -0.56 -4.32 -26.51
C GLU A 122 -0.50 -5.83 -26.83
N GLY A 123 -1.62 -6.42 -27.26
CA GLY A 123 -1.67 -7.78 -27.80
C GLY A 123 -1.50 -8.91 -26.78
N VAL A 124 -1.54 -8.61 -25.47
CA VAL A 124 -1.62 -9.63 -24.42
C VAL A 124 -3.03 -10.21 -24.44
N PRO A 125 -3.22 -11.52 -24.72
CA PRO A 125 -4.55 -12.12 -24.63
C PRO A 125 -5.08 -11.92 -23.21
N GLN A 126 -6.30 -11.38 -23.08
CA GLN A 126 -7.01 -11.40 -21.81
C GLN A 126 -7.07 -12.85 -21.33
N PHE A 127 -6.27 -13.18 -20.34
CA PHE A 127 -6.20 -14.55 -19.83
C PHE A 127 -7.46 -14.85 -19.03
N VAL A 128 -7.87 -16.12 -19.02
CA VAL A 128 -9.16 -16.61 -18.49
C VAL A 128 -9.46 -16.11 -17.07
N TYR A 129 -8.43 -15.78 -16.29
CA TYR A 129 -8.54 -15.39 -14.88
C TYR A 129 -8.36 -13.89 -14.60
N LEU A 130 -8.27 -13.02 -15.62
CA LEU A 130 -8.04 -11.58 -15.42
C LEU A 130 -9.07 -10.96 -14.47
N LEU A 131 -10.36 -11.15 -14.74
CA LEU A 131 -11.44 -10.63 -13.90
C LEU A 131 -11.39 -11.19 -12.47
N THR A 132 -11.02 -12.47 -12.31
CA THR A 132 -10.83 -13.09 -10.99
C THR A 132 -9.69 -12.43 -10.23
N CYS A 133 -8.56 -12.15 -10.88
CA CYS A 133 -7.43 -11.46 -10.27
C CYS A 133 -7.80 -10.02 -9.88
N LEU A 134 -8.51 -9.28 -10.73
CA LEU A 134 -8.98 -7.93 -10.41
C LEU A 134 -9.93 -7.94 -9.21
N ARG A 135 -10.86 -8.89 -9.13
CA ARG A 135 -11.77 -9.06 -7.97
C ARG A 135 -11.01 -9.40 -6.69
N ASN A 136 -10.05 -10.31 -6.75
CA ASN A 136 -9.22 -10.65 -5.58
C ASN A 136 -8.38 -9.44 -5.12
N CYS A 137 -7.90 -8.63 -6.08
CA CYS A 137 -7.17 -7.40 -5.78
C CYS A 137 -8.09 -6.38 -5.08
N LEU A 138 -9.30 -6.16 -5.61
CA LEU A 138 -10.32 -5.30 -5.01
C LEU A 138 -10.65 -5.72 -3.57
N GLN A 139 -10.91 -7.02 -3.37
CA GLN A 139 -11.25 -7.56 -2.05
C GLN A 139 -10.08 -7.36 -1.06
N ALA A 140 -8.84 -7.62 -1.49
CA ALA A 140 -7.67 -7.42 -0.65
C ALA A 140 -7.47 -5.93 -0.28
N MET A 141 -7.70 -5.01 -1.21
CA MET A 141 -7.64 -3.56 -0.95
C MET A 141 -8.73 -3.12 0.04
N GLN A 142 -9.97 -3.57 -0.17
CA GLN A 142 -11.08 -3.26 0.73
C GLN A 142 -10.78 -3.73 2.16
N SER A 143 -10.43 -5.01 2.32
CA SER A 143 -10.06 -5.56 3.63
C SER A 143 -8.85 -4.85 4.26
N PHE A 144 -7.90 -4.37 3.44
CA PHE A 144 -6.75 -3.61 3.92
C PHE A 144 -7.19 -2.26 4.52
N PHE A 145 -8.07 -1.53 3.83
CA PHE A 145 -8.57 -0.25 4.31
C PHE A 145 -9.47 -0.40 5.52
N ASP A 146 -10.37 -1.39 5.52
CA ASP A 146 -11.23 -1.69 6.67
C ASP A 146 -10.38 -1.94 7.92
N LEU A 147 -9.37 -2.82 7.82
CA LEU A 147 -8.47 -3.12 8.92
C LEU A 147 -7.62 -1.93 9.36
N LEU A 148 -7.18 -1.10 8.40
CA LEU A 148 -6.42 0.12 8.67
C LEU A 148 -7.26 1.13 9.46
N LEU A 149 -8.52 1.31 9.08
CA LEU A 149 -9.43 2.29 9.67
C LEU A 149 -9.95 1.83 11.05
N ASP A 150 -10.18 0.53 11.23
CA ASP A 150 -10.54 -0.08 12.51
C ASP A 150 -9.42 -0.02 13.56
N SER A 151 -8.17 0.19 13.13
CA SER A 151 -7.03 0.27 14.04
C SER A 151 -7.12 1.49 14.96
N PRO A 152 -6.88 1.37 16.28
CA PRO A 152 -6.89 2.50 17.21
C PRO A 152 -6.03 3.68 16.76
N VAL A 153 -6.54 4.91 16.91
CA VAL A 153 -5.87 6.17 16.49
C VAL A 153 -4.44 6.26 17.01
N GLY A 154 -4.23 5.89 18.29
CA GLY A 154 -2.92 5.95 18.93
C GLY A 154 -1.86 5.02 18.31
N LEU A 155 -2.28 4.00 17.55
CA LEU A 155 -1.37 3.11 16.83
C LEU A 155 -0.98 3.64 15.45
N LEU A 156 -1.74 4.56 14.86
CA LEU A 156 -1.48 5.07 13.51
C LEU A 156 -0.13 5.78 13.39
N LEU A 157 0.27 6.54 14.41
CA LEU A 157 1.56 7.24 14.46
C LEU A 157 2.72 6.34 14.91
N ARG A 158 2.43 5.16 15.47
CA ARG A 158 3.43 4.20 15.96
C ARG A 158 3.82 3.16 14.91
N ARG A 159 3.23 3.25 13.71
CA ARG A 159 3.49 2.31 12.62
C ARG A 159 4.88 2.53 12.02
N SER A 160 5.48 1.42 11.58
CA SER A 160 6.77 1.44 10.91
C SER A 160 6.69 2.15 9.56
N ILE A 161 7.82 2.69 9.09
CA ILE A 161 7.95 3.26 7.74
C ILE A 161 7.53 2.28 6.63
N LEU A 162 7.71 0.97 6.86
CA LEU A 162 7.27 -0.07 5.93
C LEU A 162 5.75 -0.05 5.75
N THR A 163 5.01 0.13 6.84
CA THR A 163 3.54 0.23 6.79
C THR A 163 3.08 1.49 6.09
N TYR A 164 3.82 2.60 6.21
CA TYR A 164 3.56 3.82 5.43
C TYR A 164 3.70 3.55 3.92
N ASP A 165 4.80 2.91 3.50
CA ASP A 165 5.04 2.55 2.10
C ASP A 165 3.93 1.61 1.57
N GLN A 166 3.46 0.68 2.40
CA GLN A 166 2.33 -0.21 2.06
C GLN A 166 1.03 0.55 1.84
N ILE A 167 0.70 1.48 2.73
CA ILE A 167 -0.52 2.30 2.63
C ILE A 167 -0.52 3.10 1.32
N LEU A 168 0.58 3.80 1.03
CA LEU A 168 0.74 4.56 -0.21
C LEU A 168 0.57 3.66 -1.45
N TYR A 169 1.20 2.49 -1.43
CA TYR A 169 1.09 1.53 -2.53
C TYR A 169 -0.36 1.05 -2.74
N VAL A 170 -1.05 0.63 -1.68
CA VAL A 170 -2.43 0.12 -1.79
C VAL A 170 -3.39 1.22 -2.26
N MET A 171 -3.26 2.45 -1.75
CA MET A 171 -4.04 3.61 -2.21
C MET A 171 -3.84 3.88 -3.71
N LEU A 172 -2.59 3.88 -4.15
CA LEU A 172 -2.26 4.09 -5.56
C LEU A 172 -2.91 3.00 -6.44
N GLN A 173 -2.75 1.74 -6.07
CA GLN A 173 -3.27 0.63 -6.87
C GLN A 173 -4.80 0.58 -6.86
N ALA A 174 -5.43 0.96 -5.75
CA ALA A 174 -6.89 1.14 -5.68
C ALA A 174 -7.34 2.24 -6.65
N ALA A 175 -6.68 3.39 -6.66
CA ALA A 175 -6.99 4.48 -7.59
C ALA A 175 -6.91 4.02 -9.05
N LYS A 176 -5.87 3.25 -9.42
CA LYS A 176 -5.77 2.65 -10.77
C LYS A 176 -6.90 1.68 -11.08
N LEU A 177 -7.20 0.76 -10.16
CA LEU A 177 -8.23 -0.27 -10.33
C LEU A 177 -9.63 0.34 -10.57
N LEU A 178 -9.94 1.45 -9.89
CA LEU A 178 -11.21 2.18 -10.04
C LEU A 178 -11.36 2.92 -11.38
N LEU A 179 -10.27 3.04 -12.14
CA LEU A 179 -10.19 3.65 -13.46
C LEU A 179 -10.00 2.62 -14.58
N VAL A 180 -9.90 1.33 -14.27
CA VAL A 180 -9.85 0.27 -15.28
C VAL A 180 -11.17 0.20 -16.05
N GLU A 181 -11.06 0.16 -17.37
CA GLU A 181 -12.19 0.00 -18.29
C GLU A 181 -11.90 -1.16 -19.25
N ILE A 182 -12.43 -2.34 -18.93
CA ILE A 182 -12.36 -3.54 -19.79
C ILE A 182 -13.75 -4.19 -19.89
N PRO A 183 -14.01 -5.00 -20.93
CA PRO A 183 -15.25 -5.79 -21.02
C PRO A 183 -15.51 -6.59 -19.74
N ASP A 184 -16.78 -6.67 -19.34
CA ASP A 184 -17.26 -7.43 -18.17
C ASP A 184 -16.71 -6.97 -16.81
N TRP A 185 -16.02 -5.82 -16.76
CA TRP A 185 -15.64 -5.13 -15.52
C TRP A 185 -16.61 -3.98 -15.24
N ASP A 186 -17.53 -4.19 -14.31
CA ASP A 186 -18.50 -3.15 -13.90
C ASP A 186 -17.83 -2.13 -12.96
N THR A 187 -17.24 -1.10 -13.56
CA THR A 187 -16.57 -0.02 -12.85
C THR A 187 -17.48 0.68 -11.84
N ARG A 188 -18.80 0.74 -12.07
CA ARG A 188 -19.75 1.35 -11.12
C ARG A 188 -19.89 0.48 -9.87
N SER A 189 -20.10 -0.82 -10.03
CA SER A 189 -20.18 -1.76 -8.91
C SER A 189 -18.86 -1.82 -8.12
N VAL A 190 -17.73 -1.74 -8.82
CA VAL A 190 -16.39 -1.72 -8.19
C VAL A 190 -16.21 -0.46 -7.33
N ARG A 191 -16.59 0.72 -7.85
CA ARG A 191 -16.55 1.99 -7.08
C ARG A 191 -17.50 2.00 -5.88
N GLN A 192 -18.61 1.27 -5.95
CA GLN A 192 -19.50 1.08 -4.80
C GLN A 192 -18.92 0.13 -3.77
N THR A 193 -18.19 -0.90 -4.22
CA THR A 193 -17.53 -1.87 -3.34
C THR A 193 -16.38 -1.22 -2.58
N LEU A 194 -15.60 -0.37 -3.27
CA LEU A 194 -14.53 0.41 -2.67
C LEU A 194 -14.72 1.90 -2.98
N ASP A 195 -15.42 2.59 -2.08
CA ASP A 195 -15.51 4.05 -2.09
C ASP A 195 -14.19 4.66 -1.59
N LEU A 196 -13.19 4.66 -2.47
CA LEU A 196 -11.84 5.12 -2.12
C LEU A 196 -11.85 6.59 -1.69
N THR A 197 -12.69 7.44 -2.27
CA THR A 197 -12.80 8.86 -1.88
C THR A 197 -13.17 9.00 -0.40
N ASN A 198 -14.21 8.28 0.04
CA ASN A 198 -14.62 8.27 1.44
C ASN A 198 -13.55 7.62 2.35
N VAL A 199 -12.89 6.55 1.90
CA VAL A 199 -11.77 5.93 2.64
C VAL A 199 -10.64 6.94 2.85
N LEU A 200 -10.25 7.71 1.82
CA LEU A 200 -9.19 8.72 1.92
C LEU A 200 -9.58 9.84 2.89
N ASP A 201 -10.84 10.28 2.91
CA ASP A 201 -11.34 11.26 3.88
C ASP A 201 -11.27 10.75 5.32
N GLN A 202 -11.67 9.50 5.55
CA GLN A 202 -11.56 8.88 6.86
C GLN A 202 -10.09 8.77 7.28
N MET A 203 -9.20 8.35 6.40
CA MET A 203 -7.76 8.30 6.69
C MET A 203 -7.21 9.67 7.09
N VAL A 204 -7.53 10.74 6.34
CA VAL A 204 -7.13 12.11 6.71
C VAL A 204 -7.60 12.46 8.11
N SER A 205 -8.91 12.28 8.39
CA SER A 205 -9.49 12.59 9.69
C SER A 205 -8.79 11.85 10.83
N ARG A 206 -8.51 10.55 10.64
CA ARG A 206 -7.86 9.69 11.63
C ARG A 206 -6.41 10.10 11.91
N TYR A 207 -5.64 10.43 10.88
CA TYR A 207 -4.25 10.88 11.04
C TYR A 207 -4.17 12.28 11.68
N GLU A 208 -5.09 13.18 11.35
CA GLU A 208 -5.18 14.50 11.98
C GLU A 208 -5.59 14.39 13.45
N GLU A 209 -6.54 13.52 13.78
CA GLU A 209 -6.91 13.20 15.15
C GLU A 209 -5.71 12.66 15.94
N ALA A 210 -4.94 11.73 15.34
CA ALA A 210 -3.77 11.16 15.97
C ALA A 210 -2.70 12.22 16.28
N GLU A 211 -2.43 13.12 15.33
CA GLU A 211 -1.50 14.23 15.55
C GLU A 211 -2.00 15.20 16.62
N ARG A 212 -3.30 15.51 16.66
CA ARG A 212 -3.88 16.33 17.72
C ARG A 212 -3.69 15.70 19.10
N LEU A 213 -3.95 14.40 19.24
CA LEU A 213 -3.74 13.66 20.48
C LEU A 213 -2.26 13.63 20.88
N ARG A 214 -1.35 13.44 19.91
CA ARG A 214 0.10 13.49 20.16
C ARG A 214 0.54 14.87 20.64
N ARG A 215 0.08 15.96 19.99
CA ARG A 215 0.40 17.33 20.42
C ARG A 215 -0.10 17.62 21.82
N ALA A 216 -1.34 17.27 22.14
CA ALA A 216 -1.90 17.44 23.49
C ALA A 216 -1.09 16.68 24.55
N ALA A 217 -0.66 15.44 24.26
CA ALA A 217 0.19 14.66 25.16
C ALA A 217 1.60 15.28 25.34
N VAL A 218 2.17 15.83 24.27
CA VAL A 218 3.46 16.55 24.31
C VAL A 218 3.32 17.86 25.09
N GLU A 219 2.28 18.66 24.86
CA GLU A 219 2.02 19.90 25.61
C GLU A 219 1.87 19.61 27.11
N GLN A 220 1.15 18.55 27.48
CA GLN A 220 1.02 18.10 28.87
C GLN A 220 2.37 17.67 29.47
N PHE A 221 3.28 17.13 28.67
CA PHE A 221 4.63 16.72 29.09
C PHE A 221 5.63 17.89 29.13
N VAL A 222 5.60 18.78 28.15
CA VAL A 222 6.47 19.97 28.04
C VAL A 222 6.14 21.01 29.11
N PHE A 223 4.87 21.11 29.55
CA PHE A 223 4.54 21.90 30.75
C PHE A 223 5.28 21.40 32.02
N SER A 224 5.86 20.20 32.00
CA SER A 224 6.71 19.64 33.08
C SER A 224 8.21 19.70 32.82
N ALA A 225 8.66 20.00 31.60
CA ALA A 225 10.07 20.09 31.22
C ALA A 225 10.27 21.25 30.23
N LEU A 226 10.89 22.33 30.74
CA LEU A 226 11.28 23.61 30.11
C LEU A 226 11.01 23.78 28.60
N GLU A 227 10.34 24.90 28.30
CA GLU A 227 10.04 25.45 26.98
C GLU A 227 11.24 25.40 26.02
N GLU A 228 11.23 24.43 25.09
CA GLU A 228 11.92 24.56 23.83
C GLU A 228 10.90 24.74 22.70
N GLU A 229 11.06 25.88 22.04
CA GLU A 229 10.28 26.35 20.90
C GLU A 229 10.48 25.38 19.72
N SER A 230 9.57 24.42 19.54
CA SER A 230 9.69 23.47 18.43
C SER A 230 9.34 24.17 17.12
N THR A 231 10.36 24.37 16.28
CA THR A 231 10.24 24.78 14.88
C THR A 231 9.22 23.91 14.15
N ASN A 232 8.41 24.55 13.30
CA ASN A 232 7.33 23.96 12.52
C ASN A 232 7.85 23.04 11.39
N GLU A 233 8.59 21.99 11.75
CA GLU A 233 9.07 20.98 10.81
C GLU A 233 7.90 20.09 10.35
N MET A 234 7.85 19.89 9.03
CA MET A 234 6.84 19.05 8.38
C MET A 234 7.02 17.59 8.83
N THR A 235 6.15 17.10 9.72
CA THR A 235 6.18 15.71 10.17
C THR A 235 5.87 14.74 9.03
N SER A 236 6.37 13.50 9.10
CA SER A 236 6.04 12.44 8.14
C SER A 236 4.53 12.20 8.04
N THR A 237 3.80 12.37 9.15
CA THR A 237 2.33 12.31 9.18
C THR A 237 1.69 13.44 8.40
N SER A 238 2.17 14.69 8.60
CA SER A 238 1.68 15.85 7.86
C SER A 238 1.90 15.65 6.36
N LYS A 239 3.07 15.11 5.97
CA LYS A 239 3.34 14.74 4.58
C LYS A 239 2.35 13.71 4.05
N LEU A 240 2.13 12.61 4.78
CA LEU A 240 1.16 11.58 4.37
C LEU A 240 -0.24 12.16 4.17
N VAL A 241 -0.73 12.99 5.09
CA VAL A 241 -2.06 13.62 4.98
C VAL A 241 -2.16 14.46 3.70
N LYS A 242 -1.12 15.24 3.36
CA LYS A 242 -1.10 16.02 2.11
C LYS A 242 -1.08 15.14 0.86
N GLU A 243 -0.37 14.01 0.89
CA GLU A 243 -0.34 13.03 -0.22
C GLU A 243 -1.70 12.33 -0.39
N ILE A 244 -2.39 11.98 0.71
CA ILE A 244 -3.74 11.39 0.68
C ILE A 244 -4.73 12.38 0.06
N ARG A 245 -4.70 13.65 0.47
CA ARG A 245 -5.55 14.71 -0.11
C ARG A 245 -5.29 14.89 -1.60
N TRP A 246 -4.02 14.94 -2.00
CA TRP A 246 -3.66 15.05 -3.41
C TRP A 246 -4.25 13.89 -4.23
N LEU A 247 -4.10 12.66 -3.75
CA LEU A 247 -4.64 11.48 -4.44
C LEU A 247 -6.17 11.52 -4.55
N LYS A 248 -6.86 11.97 -3.50
CA LYS A 248 -8.31 12.15 -3.51
C LYS A 248 -8.73 13.12 -4.62
N TYR A 249 -8.17 14.32 -4.64
CA TYR A 249 -8.51 15.33 -5.66
C TYR A 249 -8.19 14.86 -7.06
N TRP A 250 -7.04 14.19 -7.23
CA TRP A 250 -6.67 13.57 -8.49
C TRP A 250 -7.69 12.52 -8.94
N LEU A 251 -8.16 11.66 -8.03
CA LEU A 251 -9.13 10.61 -8.38
C LEU A 251 -10.50 11.19 -8.72
N GLU A 252 -10.98 12.17 -7.95
CA GLU A 252 -12.24 12.86 -8.19
C GLU A 252 -12.25 13.58 -9.55
N SER A 253 -11.14 14.22 -9.92
CA SER A 253 -11.02 14.89 -11.23
C SER A 253 -11.09 13.89 -12.39
N ARG A 254 -10.51 12.70 -12.23
CA ARG A 254 -10.61 11.60 -13.21
C ARG A 254 -12.02 11.04 -13.31
N PHE A 255 -12.76 10.91 -12.20
CA PHE A 255 -14.17 10.50 -12.24
C PHE A 255 -15.06 11.51 -12.97
N GLN A 256 -14.69 12.79 -13.00
CA GLN A 256 -15.40 13.85 -13.71
C GLN A 256 -14.94 14.02 -15.18
N GLY A 257 -14.00 13.20 -15.65
CA GLY A 257 -13.48 13.28 -17.02
C GLY A 257 -12.51 14.44 -17.27
N SER A 258 -12.00 15.11 -16.22
CA SER A 258 -11.01 16.17 -16.37
C SER A 258 -9.62 15.60 -16.65
N SER A 259 -8.96 16.11 -17.70
CA SER A 259 -7.57 15.76 -18.05
C SER A 259 -6.53 16.76 -17.52
N GLY A 260 -6.95 17.76 -16.74
CA GLY A 260 -6.04 18.79 -16.22
C GLY A 260 -5.01 18.21 -15.26
N GLU A 261 -3.77 18.67 -15.35
CA GLU A 261 -2.80 18.51 -14.27
C GLU A 261 -3.42 19.10 -12.99
N VAL A 262 -3.35 18.35 -11.89
CA VAL A 262 -3.70 18.91 -10.57
C VAL A 262 -2.59 19.90 -10.24
N GLU A 263 -2.78 21.17 -10.62
CA GLU A 263 -1.86 22.26 -10.29
C GLU A 263 -1.68 22.32 -8.76
N GLU A 264 -0.43 22.35 -8.30
CA GLU A 264 -0.08 22.42 -6.87
C GLU A 264 -0.70 23.64 -6.18
N ASP A 265 -1.01 24.69 -6.95
CA ASP A 265 -1.54 25.97 -6.45
C ASP A 265 -3.06 25.97 -6.25
N THR A 266 -3.81 25.04 -6.83
CA THR A 266 -5.29 25.06 -6.75
C THR A 266 -5.82 24.56 -5.39
N TYR A 267 -5.03 23.77 -4.65
CA TYR A 267 -5.47 23.15 -3.40
C TYR A 267 -4.46 23.41 -2.28
N GLN A 268 -4.67 24.51 -1.54
CA GLN A 268 -3.93 24.82 -0.32
C GLN A 268 -3.93 23.62 0.64
N GLY A 269 -2.80 22.91 0.73
CA GLY A 269 -2.61 21.78 1.64
C GLY A 269 -2.56 20.38 1.00
N ALA A 270 -2.59 20.25 -0.33
CA ALA A 270 -2.21 19.01 -1.02
C ALA A 270 -0.70 19.03 -1.35
N LEU A 271 -0.06 17.87 -1.42
CA LEU A 271 1.34 17.72 -1.84
C LEU A 271 1.40 16.66 -2.91
N LYS A 272 1.89 17.03 -4.11
CA LYS A 272 2.11 16.04 -5.18
C LYS A 272 3.18 15.05 -4.71
N PRO A 273 2.85 13.75 -4.57
CA PRO A 273 3.81 12.79 -4.09
C PRO A 273 4.89 12.54 -5.13
N SER A 274 6.15 12.35 -4.70
CA SER A 274 7.24 12.01 -5.63
C SER A 274 7.05 10.66 -6.32
N TRP A 275 6.19 9.79 -5.77
CA TRP A 275 5.81 8.50 -6.35
C TRP A 275 4.67 8.60 -7.39
N SER A 276 4.04 9.77 -7.55
CA SER A 276 2.97 9.96 -8.54
C SER A 276 3.51 10.01 -9.99
N LEU A 277 4.75 10.51 -10.16
CA LEU A 277 5.45 10.60 -11.45
C LEU A 277 5.73 9.21 -12.02
N GLY A 278 5.26 8.95 -13.24
CA GLY A 278 5.41 7.66 -13.96
C GLY A 278 4.34 6.60 -13.64
N LEU A 279 3.80 6.58 -12.41
CA LEU A 279 2.83 5.55 -12.02
C LEU A 279 1.36 5.90 -12.34
N LEU A 280 0.99 7.18 -12.31
CA LEU A 280 -0.38 7.65 -12.64
C LEU A 280 -0.45 8.44 -13.95
N GLU A 281 0.62 9.12 -14.34
CA GLU A 281 0.63 10.05 -15.49
C GLU A 281 1.00 9.38 -16.82
N GLU A 282 1.71 8.24 -16.82
CA GLU A 282 2.13 7.53 -18.03
C GLU A 282 1.18 6.37 -18.43
N MET A 283 0.12 6.13 -17.66
CA MET A 283 -0.86 5.08 -17.96
C MET A 283 -1.83 5.56 -19.06
N PRO A 284 -2.10 4.75 -20.10
CA PRO A 284 -3.03 5.11 -21.18
C PRO A 284 -4.47 4.97 -20.69
N TRP A 285 -4.93 5.92 -19.88
CA TRP A 285 -6.32 5.96 -19.44
C TRP A 285 -7.21 6.22 -20.67
N LYS A 286 -8.00 5.23 -21.08
CA LYS A 286 -9.16 5.49 -21.94
C LYS A 286 -10.17 6.19 -21.05
N ILE A 287 -10.10 7.52 -20.97
CA ILE A 287 -11.13 8.30 -20.30
C ILE A 287 -12.32 8.29 -21.26
N GLY A 288 -13.25 7.37 -21.05
CA GLY A 288 -14.52 7.38 -21.74
C GLY A 288 -15.20 8.73 -21.49
N ASN A 289 -15.58 9.43 -22.56
CA ASN A 289 -16.58 10.49 -22.45
C ASN A 289 -17.83 9.85 -21.82
N ILE A 290 -18.24 10.39 -20.65
CA ILE A 290 -19.49 10.06 -19.95
C ILE A 290 -20.66 10.17 -20.93
#